data_AF-A0A1M6XC44-F1
#
_entry.id   AF-A0A1M6XC44-F1
#
_cell.length_a   1.000
_cell.length_b   1.000
_cell.length_c   1.000
_cell.angle_alpha   90.00
_cell.angle_beta   90.00
_cell.angle_gamma   90.00
#
_symmetry.space_group_name_H-M   'P 1'
#
loop_
_entity.id
_entity.type
_entity.pdbx_description
1 polymer ?
#
loop_
_entity_poly.entity_id
_entity_poly.type
_entity_poly.pdbx_seq_one_letter_code
_entity_poly.pdbx_strand_id
1 'polypeptide(L)'
;MIKDLLEEFIKQIEELSKANDKKDYVRDSCGSYLKSSYLDDLVTETRELMKYGEYKIALEMMLDNLDEVSIVLDEKMIHLARRMIGKTDTVER
;
A
#
# COMPACT_ATOMS: atom_id res chain seq x y z
N MET A 1 0.97 -16.98 -4.86
CA MET A 1 -0.41 -16.48 -4.65
C MET A 1 -0.42 -15.18 -3.86
N ILE A 2 -0.11 -15.15 -2.55
CA ILE A 2 -0.09 -13.87 -1.80
C ILE A 2 1.05 -12.94 -2.25
N LYS A 3 2.24 -13.52 -2.51
CA LYS A 3 3.40 -12.78 -3.04
C LYS A 3 3.05 -12.02 -4.33
N ASP A 4 2.45 -12.69 -5.31
CA ASP A 4 2.16 -12.11 -6.62
C ASP A 4 1.12 -10.97 -6.52
N LEU A 5 0.13 -11.13 -5.64
CA LEU A 5 -0.87 -10.08 -5.35
C LEU A 5 -0.22 -8.87 -4.67
N LEU A 6 0.70 -9.10 -3.74
CA LEU A 6 1.43 -8.02 -3.07
C LEU A 6 2.36 -7.28 -4.03
N GLU A 7 3.03 -8.00 -4.95
CA GLU A 7 3.81 -7.37 -6.02
C GLU A 7 2.94 -6.49 -6.92
N GLU A 8 1.72 -6.93 -7.25
CA GLU A 8 0.78 -6.11 -8.02
C GLU A 8 0.31 -4.88 -7.24
N PHE A 9 0.03 -5.02 -5.94
CA PHE A 9 -0.33 -3.92 -5.06
C PHE A 9 0.80 -2.87 -4.97
N ILE A 10 2.04 -3.32 -4.77
CA ILE A 10 3.22 -2.46 -4.75
C ILE A 10 3.37 -1.68 -6.05
N LYS A 11 3.14 -2.31 -7.21
CA LYS A 11 3.19 -1.62 -8.50
C LYS A 11 2.18 -0.48 -8.58
N GLN A 12 0.97 -0.66 -8.04
CA GLN A 12 -0.02 0.43 -7.98
C GLN A 12 0.44 1.58 -7.07
N ILE A 13 1.09 1.28 -5.95
CA ILE A 13 1.70 2.30 -5.08
C ILE A 13 2.83 3.05 -5.80
N GLU A 14 3.69 2.35 -6.54
CA GLU A 14 4.76 2.97 -7.34
C GLU A 14 4.20 3.86 -8.46
N GLU A 15 3.08 3.46 -9.07
CA GLU A 15 2.35 4.28 -10.06
C GLU A 15 1.76 5.54 -9.41
N LEU A 16 1.17 5.40 -8.22
CA LEU A 16 0.69 6.54 -7.43
C LEU A 16 1.81 7.51 -7.07
N SER A 17 2.97 7.02 -6.62
CA SER A 17 4.13 7.85 -6.30
C SER A 17 4.60 8.65 -7.52
N LYS A 18 4.67 8.02 -8.70
CA LYS A 18 5.08 8.67 -9.96
C LYS A 18 4.09 9.69 -10.50
N ALA A 19 2.79 9.43 -10.32
CA ALA A 19 1.73 10.33 -10.76
C ALA A 19 1.59 11.57 -9.86
N ASN A 20 2.18 11.53 -8.67
CA ASN A 20 2.00 12.56 -7.67
C ASN A 20 2.80 13.83 -7.97
N ASP A 21 2.19 14.99 -7.75
CA ASP A 21 2.86 16.27 -7.92
C ASP A 21 3.95 16.47 -6.87
N LYS A 22 5.09 17.09 -7.25
CA LYS A 22 6.25 17.30 -6.35
C LYS A 22 5.99 18.23 -5.16
N LYS A 23 4.75 18.70 -5.01
CA LYS A 23 4.32 19.63 -3.95
C LYS A 23 3.24 19.05 -3.04
N ASP A 24 2.84 17.80 -3.25
CA ASP A 24 1.85 17.15 -2.41
C ASP A 24 2.51 16.55 -1.16
N TYR A 25 1.97 16.89 -0.01
CA TYR A 25 2.43 16.43 1.29
C TYR A 25 1.38 15.58 1.97
N VAL A 26 1.84 14.58 2.71
CA VAL A 26 1.05 13.84 3.68
C VAL A 26 1.49 14.21 5.09
N ARG A 27 0.62 13.95 6.06
CA ARG A 27 0.88 14.28 7.46
C ARG A 27 0.39 13.15 8.36
N ASP A 28 1.22 12.81 9.33
CA ASP A 28 0.89 11.91 10.43
C ASP A 28 1.04 12.63 11.78
N SER A 29 1.14 11.86 12.86
CA SER A 29 1.38 12.37 14.22
C SER A 29 2.81 12.91 14.45
N CYS A 30 3.79 12.48 13.64
CA CYS A 30 5.20 12.82 13.74
C CYS A 30 5.60 14.04 12.88
N GLY A 31 4.88 14.33 11.81
CA GLY A 31 5.18 15.47 10.95
C GLY A 31 4.53 15.45 9.58
N SER A 32 5.07 16.28 8.67
CA SER A 32 4.65 16.35 7.28
C SER A 32 5.76 15.88 6.35
N TYR A 33 5.41 15.06 5.37
CA TYR A 33 6.34 14.41 4.45
C TYR A 33 5.91 14.64 3.01
N LEU A 34 6.87 14.71 2.09
CA LEU A 34 6.55 14.66 0.67
C LEU A 34 5.89 13.32 0.37
N LYS A 35 4.69 13.35 -0.20
CA LYS A 35 3.90 12.15 -0.43
C LYS A 35 4.62 11.14 -1.32
N SER A 36 5.36 11.60 -2.34
CA SER A 36 6.18 10.71 -3.18
C SER A 36 7.28 10.01 -2.38
N SER A 37 8.00 10.74 -1.51
CA SER A 37 9.05 10.17 -0.67
C SER A 37 8.48 9.17 0.33
N TYR A 38 7.36 9.51 0.97
CA TYR A 38 6.67 8.61 1.90
C TYR A 38 6.26 7.30 1.24
N LEU A 39 5.69 7.35 0.02
CA LEU A 39 5.30 6.16 -0.73
C LEU A 39 6.51 5.33 -1.17
N ASP A 40 7.61 5.96 -1.59
CA ASP A 40 8.84 5.26 -2.00
C ASP A 40 9.50 4.54 -0.80
N ASP A 41 9.53 5.17 0.37
CA ASP A 41 10.02 4.57 1.62
C ASP A 41 9.13 3.38 2.01
N LEU A 42 7.81 3.54 1.95
CA LEU A 42 6.85 2.48 2.27
C LEU A 42 6.99 1.26 1.34
N VAL A 43 7.21 1.47 0.05
CA VAL A 43 7.50 0.39 -0.91
C VAL A 43 8.80 -0.32 -0.56
N THR A 44 9.82 0.43 -0.14
CA THR A 44 11.12 -0.14 0.24
C THR A 44 10.99 -1.04 1.46
N GLU A 45 10.35 -0.57 2.53
CA GLU A 45 10.11 -1.36 3.74
C GLU A 45 9.29 -2.63 3.47
N THR A 46 8.23 -2.50 2.65
CA THR A 46 7.41 -3.64 2.25
C THR A 46 8.24 -4.68 1.49
N ARG A 47 9.10 -4.25 0.58
CA ARG A 47 10.00 -5.14 -0.16
C ARG A 47 11.02 -5.83 0.74
N GLU A 48 11.53 -5.17 1.77
CA GLU A 48 12.41 -5.82 2.76
C GLU A 48 11.68 -6.95 3.47
N LEU A 49 10.46 -6.71 3.97
CA LEU A 49 9.65 -7.76 4.61
C LEU A 49 9.37 -8.95 3.68
N MET A 50 9.11 -8.68 2.39
CA MET A 50 8.90 -9.73 1.39
C MET A 50 10.12 -10.63 1.18
N LYS A 51 11.36 -10.14 1.36
CA LYS A 51 12.57 -10.97 1.26
C LYS A 51 12.61 -12.06 2.32
N TYR A 52 12.00 -11.82 3.48
CA TYR A 52 11.90 -12.77 4.58
C TYR A 52 10.67 -13.68 4.49
N GLY A 53 9.83 -13.51 3.46
CA GLY A 53 8.58 -14.27 3.32
C GLY A 53 7.42 -13.74 4.17
N GLU A 54 7.59 -12.57 4.79
CA GLU A 54 6.62 -11.96 5.72
C GLU A 54 5.51 -11.21 4.97
N TYR A 55 4.87 -11.86 3.98
CA TYR A 55 3.95 -11.20 3.05
C TYR A 55 2.70 -10.59 3.72
N LYS A 56 2.18 -11.26 4.76
CA LYS A 56 1.00 -10.77 5.46
C LYS A 56 1.33 -9.55 6.31
N ILE A 57 2.45 -9.59 7.02
CA ILE A 57 2.95 -8.45 7.82
C ILE A 57 3.26 -7.27 6.90
N ALA A 58 3.88 -7.52 5.75
CA ALA A 58 4.17 -6.49 4.75
C ALA A 58 2.90 -5.80 4.26
N LEU A 59 1.83 -6.57 4.01
CA LEU A 59 0.53 -6.01 3.63
C LEU A 59 -0.11 -5.19 4.76
N GLU A 60 -0.16 -5.75 5.97
CA GLU A 60 -0.76 -5.07 7.14
C GLU A 60 -0.05 -3.74 7.41
N MET A 61 1.29 -3.76 7.48
CA MET A 61 2.12 -2.56 7.63
C MET A 61 1.84 -1.53 6.53
N MET A 62 1.75 -1.97 5.27
CA MET A 62 1.48 -1.06 4.15
C MET A 62 0.09 -0.43 4.25
N LEU A 63 -0.94 -1.20 4.59
CA LEU A 63 -2.30 -0.68 4.73
C LEU A 63 -2.42 0.28 5.92
N ASP A 64 -1.80 -0.05 7.05
CA ASP A 64 -1.82 0.79 8.25
C ASP A 64 -1.15 2.14 8.00
N ASN A 65 0.00 2.16 7.31
CA ASN A 65 0.69 3.40 6.94
C ASN A 65 -0.17 4.26 6.00
N LEU A 66 -0.78 3.65 4.97
CA LEU A 66 -1.62 4.39 4.03
C LEU A 66 -2.86 4.99 4.71
N ASP A 67 -3.45 4.29 5.68
CA ASP A 67 -4.57 4.79 6.48
C ASP A 67 -4.13 5.94 7.41
N GLU A 68 -2.98 5.81 8.08
CA GLU A 68 -2.44 6.83 8.99
C GLU A 68 -2.29 8.19 8.30
N VAL A 69 -1.82 8.20 7.06
CA VAL A 69 -1.67 9.43 6.25
C VAL A 69 -2.87 9.73 5.34
N SER A 70 -3.98 9.01 5.50
CA SER A 70 -5.22 9.19 4.73
C SER A 70 -5.03 9.14 3.21
N ILE A 71 -4.12 8.28 2.72
CA ILE A 71 -3.97 8.03 1.28
C ILE A 71 -5.12 7.13 0.84
N VAL A 72 -6.01 7.70 0.02
CA VAL A 72 -7.15 6.98 -0.54
C VAL A 72 -6.69 5.95 -1.55
N LEU A 73 -7.10 4.70 -1.35
CA LEU A 73 -6.89 3.60 -2.29
C LEU A 73 -7.99 3.57 -3.34
N ASP A 74 -7.62 3.28 -4.58
CA ASP A 74 -8.60 3.03 -5.63
C ASP A 74 -9.25 1.63 -5.49
N GLU A 75 -10.29 1.39 -6.29
CA GLU A 75 -11.05 0.13 -6.26
C GLU A 75 -10.18 -1.10 -6.57
N LYS A 76 -9.20 -0.96 -7.48
CA LYS A 76 -8.30 -2.06 -7.86
C LYS A 76 -7.39 -2.43 -6.68
N MET A 77 -6.84 -1.44 -6.00
CA MET A 77 -6.00 -1.63 -4.82
C MET A 77 -6.80 -2.26 -3.67
N ILE A 78 -8.02 -1.78 -3.43
CA ILE A 78 -8.93 -2.38 -2.44
C ILE A 78 -9.21 -3.85 -2.78
N HIS A 79 -9.48 -4.17 -4.05
CA HIS A 79 -9.72 -5.53 -4.49
C HIS A 79 -8.51 -6.44 -4.28
N LEU A 80 -7.29 -5.96 -4.59
CA LEU A 80 -6.05 -6.68 -4.33
C LEU A 80 -5.85 -6.95 -2.83
N ALA A 81 -6.05 -5.95 -1.98
CA ALA A 81 -5.97 -6.09 -0.52
C ALA A 81 -6.96 -7.13 0.02
N ARG A 82 -8.23 -7.07 -0.43
CA ARG A 82 -9.27 -8.03 -0.04
C ARG A 82 -8.89 -9.47 -0.40
N ARG A 83 -8.38 -9.69 -1.62
CA ARG A 83 -7.92 -11.01 -2.09
C ARG A 83 -6.78 -11.56 -1.24
N MET A 84 -5.84 -10.72 -0.82
CA MET A 84 -4.72 -11.14 0.03
C MET A 84 -5.16 -11.52 1.45
N ILE A 85 -6.19 -10.85 1.99
CA ILE A 85 -6.76 -11.13 3.31
C ILE A 85 -7.77 -12.30 3.27
N GLY A 86 -8.04 -12.86 2.08
CA GLY A 86 -9.01 -13.94 1.89
C GLY A 86 -10.47 -13.50 2.03
N LYS A 87 -10.74 -12.19 1.94
CA LYS A 87 -12.10 -11.65 1.87
C LYS A 87 -12.53 -11.65 0.42
N THR A 88 -13.35 -12.62 0.01
CA THR A 88 -14.09 -12.55 -1.25
C THR A 88 -15.28 -11.64 -1.07
N ASP A 89 -15.58 -10.81 -2.08
CA ASP A 89 -16.83 -10.06 -2.14
C ASP A 89 -18.00 -11.06 -2.15
N THR A 90 -18.54 -11.37 -0.97
CA THR A 90 -19.88 -11.93 -0.85
C THR A 90 -20.84 -10.82 -1.26
N VAL A 91 -21.09 -10.74 -2.57
CA VAL A 91 -22.31 -10.13 -3.07
C VAL A 91 -23.43 -11.10 -2.67
N GLU A 92 -24.06 -10.84 -1.52
CA GLU A 92 -25.37 -11.42 -1.25
C GLU A 92 -26.28 -11.02 -2.42
N ARG A 93 -26.79 -12.03 -3.13
CA ARG A 93 -27.72 -11.90 -4.25
C ARG A 93 -29.12 -11.58 -3.77
#